data_AF-A0A3M2IX93-F1
#
_entry.id   AF-A0A3M2IX93-F1
#
_cell.length_a   1.000
_cell.length_b   1.000
_cell.length_c   1.000
_cell.angle_alpha   90.00
_cell.angle_beta   90.00
_cell.angle_gamma   90.00
#
_symmetry.space_group_name_H-M   'P 1'
#
loop_
_entity.id
_entity.type
_entity.pdbx_description
1 polymer ?
#
loop_
_entity_poly.entity_id
_entity_poly.type
_entity_poly.pdbx_seq_one_letter_code
_entity_poly.pdbx_strand_id
1 'polypeptide(L)'
;MKKLSILLFALVLSLSAFAGKEPEKSSGITFQALYPEPHHRRVSQVVSQLLMRQHYRQRAIDDSLSSEMFDRYLESLDPQKLYFLQEDIDAFEQYRYRFDDFVRSGQVEEAFSIFNVYQKRVAERLTYVYRRLEQPFDFSREEYLEFDREDAPWARTRQELDDLWRKRLKHQALNLKLAGKEWPDVVETLRKRYKRIERNISQTQSEDVFQLLMNALS
;
A
#
# COMPACT_ATOMS: atom_id res chain seq x y z
N MET A 1 4.70 -76.13 -26.08
CA MET A 1 5.88 -76.21 -25.18
C MET A 1 6.03 -74.90 -24.44
N LYS A 2 5.98 -74.93 -23.09
CA LYS A 2 6.35 -73.88 -22.10
C LYS A 2 5.50 -72.59 -22.14
N LYS A 3 4.86 -72.05 -21.10
CA LYS A 3 4.64 -72.33 -19.66
C LYS A 3 3.42 -71.45 -19.25
N LEU A 4 2.43 -72.00 -18.53
CA LEU A 4 1.97 -71.62 -17.17
C LEU A 4 1.68 -70.10 -16.97
N SER A 5 0.41 -69.69 -16.79
CA SER A 5 -0.30 -69.54 -15.49
C SER A 5 0.15 -68.30 -14.69
N ILE A 6 -0.64 -67.47 -13.99
CA ILE A 6 -2.00 -67.50 -13.42
C ILE A 6 -2.16 -66.14 -12.65
N LEU A 7 -3.39 -65.71 -12.35
CA LEU A 7 -3.84 -64.71 -11.32
C LEU A 7 -3.54 -63.20 -11.58
N LEU A 8 -4.53 -62.30 -11.74
CA LEU A 8 -5.55 -61.80 -10.79
C LEU A 8 -5.05 -60.58 -9.97
N PHE A 9 -5.45 -59.37 -10.35
CA PHE A 9 -5.93 -58.32 -9.42
C PHE A 9 -6.47 -57.10 -10.19
N ALA A 10 -7.69 -56.70 -9.88
CA ALA A 10 -8.23 -55.40 -10.26
C ALA A 10 -7.45 -54.29 -9.52
N LEU A 11 -7.05 -53.24 -10.22
CA LEU A 11 -6.56 -52.01 -9.60
C LEU A 11 -7.15 -50.79 -10.31
N VAL A 12 -8.29 -50.35 -9.79
CA VAL A 12 -8.82 -48.99 -9.93
C VAL A 12 -8.28 -48.20 -8.73
N LEU A 13 -7.33 -47.30 -8.95
CA LEU A 13 -6.84 -46.24 -8.02
C LEU A 13 -5.70 -45.54 -8.78
N SER A 14 -5.56 -44.23 -8.92
CA SER A 14 -6.27 -43.06 -8.43
C SER A 14 -5.62 -41.89 -9.16
N LEU A 15 -6.35 -41.18 -10.02
CA LEU A 15 -5.87 -39.91 -10.56
C LEU A 15 -6.12 -38.85 -9.49
N SER A 16 -5.12 -38.65 -8.64
CA SER A 16 -5.16 -37.68 -7.56
C SER A 16 -5.47 -36.30 -8.12
N ALA A 17 -6.56 -35.73 -7.61
CA ALA A 17 -7.01 -34.38 -7.88
C ALA A 17 -5.86 -33.39 -7.63
N PHE A 18 -5.32 -32.83 -8.70
CA PHE A 18 -4.79 -31.47 -8.66
C PHE A 18 -6.01 -30.54 -8.62
N ALA A 19 -6.62 -30.46 -7.44
CA ALA A 19 -7.47 -29.33 -7.10
C ALA A 19 -6.53 -28.12 -7.01
N GLY A 20 -6.23 -27.53 -8.17
CA GLY A 20 -5.76 -26.16 -8.21
C GLY A 20 -6.80 -25.36 -7.43
N LYS A 21 -6.41 -24.83 -6.27
CA LYS A 21 -7.16 -23.76 -5.63
C LYS A 21 -7.38 -22.72 -6.72
N GLU A 22 -8.61 -22.64 -7.23
CA GLU A 22 -9.04 -21.46 -7.96
C GLU A 22 -8.64 -20.27 -7.10
N PRO A 23 -7.98 -19.24 -7.67
CA PRO A 23 -7.69 -18.04 -6.90
C PRO A 23 -9.02 -17.58 -6.33
N GLU A 24 -9.13 -17.60 -5.00
CA GLU A 24 -10.27 -17.00 -4.30
C GLU A 24 -10.50 -15.65 -4.97
N LYS A 25 -11.63 -15.52 -5.67
CA LYS A 25 -12.12 -14.23 -6.13
C LYS A 25 -12.33 -13.41 -4.87
N SER A 26 -11.30 -12.70 -4.43
CA SER A 26 -11.42 -11.77 -3.33
C SER A 26 -12.37 -10.71 -3.84
N SER A 27 -13.59 -10.70 -3.31
CA SER A 27 -14.48 -9.55 -3.25
C SER A 27 -13.80 -8.46 -2.40
N GLY A 28 -12.64 -8.02 -2.89
CA GLY A 28 -11.75 -7.07 -2.24
C GLY A 28 -12.19 -5.65 -2.56
N ILE A 29 -11.80 -4.74 -1.68
CA ILE A 29 -11.96 -3.31 -1.92
C ILE A 29 -11.07 -2.96 -3.12
N THR A 30 -11.57 -2.16 -4.04
CA THR A 30 -10.81 -1.64 -5.18
C THR A 30 -11.13 -0.16 -5.35
N PHE A 31 -10.11 0.66 -5.59
CA PHE A 31 -10.28 2.07 -5.89
C PHE A 31 -10.07 2.33 -7.39
N GLN A 32 -10.68 3.39 -7.90
CA GLN A 32 -10.51 3.80 -9.29
C GLN A 32 -9.08 4.31 -9.50
N ALA A 33 -8.43 3.86 -10.57
CA ALA A 33 -7.13 4.39 -10.96
C ALA A 33 -7.26 5.86 -11.37
N LEU A 34 -6.34 6.68 -10.86
CA LEU A 34 -6.27 8.11 -11.15
C LEU A 34 -5.21 8.37 -12.22
N TYR A 35 -5.46 9.38 -13.05
CA TYR A 35 -4.58 9.78 -14.15
C TYR A 35 -4.44 11.30 -14.18
N PRO A 36 -3.30 11.85 -14.64
CA PRO A 36 -3.14 13.29 -14.76
C PRO A 36 -4.20 13.91 -15.66
N GLU A 37 -4.69 15.09 -15.27
CA GLU A 37 -5.58 15.89 -16.10
C GLU A 37 -4.80 16.76 -17.09
N PRO A 38 -5.37 17.14 -18.25
CA PRO A 38 -4.64 17.89 -19.29
C PRO A 38 -3.98 19.18 -18.80
N HIS A 39 -4.56 19.87 -17.81
CA HIS A 39 -3.99 21.11 -17.28
C HIS A 39 -2.78 20.87 -16.36
N HIS A 40 -2.65 19.70 -15.72
CA HIS A 40 -1.54 19.39 -14.80
C HIS A 40 -0.19 19.55 -15.47
N ARG A 41 -0.06 19.15 -16.75
CA ARG A 41 1.17 19.36 -17.52
C ARG A 41 1.61 20.82 -17.53
N ARG A 42 0.70 21.72 -17.86
CA ARG A 42 1.01 23.16 -17.95
C ARG A 42 1.30 23.74 -16.57
N VAL A 43 0.52 23.36 -15.56
CA VAL A 43 0.73 23.83 -14.18
C VAL A 43 2.10 23.40 -13.67
N SER A 44 2.47 22.13 -13.86
CA SER A 44 3.77 21.58 -13.46
C SER A 44 4.94 22.36 -14.06
N GLN A 45 4.88 22.63 -15.36
CA GLN A 45 5.89 23.44 -16.06
C GLN A 45 6.00 24.86 -15.51
N VAL A 46 4.87 25.50 -15.20
CA VAL A 46 4.85 26.86 -14.65
C VAL A 46 5.42 26.88 -13.23
N VAL A 47 5.03 25.94 -12.38
CA VAL A 47 5.54 25.80 -11.00
C VAL A 47 7.05 25.55 -11.02
N SER A 48 7.52 24.61 -11.84
CA SER A 48 8.94 24.32 -12.04
C SER A 48 9.74 25.56 -12.45
N GLN A 49 9.26 26.32 -13.45
CA GLN A 49 9.92 27.56 -13.88
C GLN A 49 9.94 28.64 -12.81
N LEU A 50 8.85 28.77 -12.03
CA LEU A 50 8.75 29.76 -10.97
C LEU A 50 9.77 29.47 -9.87
N LEU A 51 9.88 28.21 -9.45
CA LEU A 51 10.83 27.78 -8.43
C LEU A 51 12.29 28.01 -8.85
N MET A 52 12.65 27.67 -10.10
CA MET A 52 14.00 27.94 -10.61
C MET A 52 14.37 29.42 -10.59
N ARG A 53 13.40 30.31 -10.85
CA ARG A 53 13.67 31.75 -11.03
C ARG A 53 13.52 32.57 -9.75
N GLN A 54 12.64 32.16 -8.84
CA GLN A 54 12.22 32.98 -7.71
C GLN A 54 12.62 32.42 -6.34
N HIS A 55 13.03 31.16 -6.25
CA HIS A 55 13.40 30.60 -4.96
C HIS A 55 14.72 31.22 -4.45
N TYR A 56 14.70 31.79 -3.24
CA TYR A 56 15.84 32.51 -2.64
C TYR A 56 17.13 31.65 -2.58
N ARG A 57 16.97 30.32 -2.45
CA ARG A 57 18.08 29.36 -2.41
C ARG A 57 18.64 28.97 -3.79
N GLN A 58 18.04 29.45 -4.90
CA GLN A 58 18.44 29.15 -6.29
C GLN A 58 18.83 27.69 -6.53
N ARG A 59 18.03 26.74 -6.00
CA ARG A 59 18.31 25.31 -6.18
C ARG A 59 18.09 24.96 -7.65
N ALA A 60 19.05 24.26 -8.25
CA ALA A 60 18.86 23.67 -9.55
C ALA A 60 17.80 22.56 -9.47
N ILE A 61 17.00 22.42 -10.52
CA ILE A 61 16.13 21.27 -10.69
C ILE A 61 16.98 20.23 -11.43
N ASP A 62 17.58 19.34 -10.63
CA ASP A 62 18.57 18.33 -11.04
C ASP A 62 18.34 16.99 -10.31
N ASP A 63 19.17 15.99 -10.61
CA ASP A 63 19.12 14.65 -10.02
C ASP A 63 19.15 14.66 -8.47
N SER A 64 19.84 15.63 -7.85
CA SER A 64 19.88 15.73 -6.39
C SER A 64 18.53 16.15 -5.84
N LEU A 65 17.90 17.17 -6.44
CA LEU A 65 16.54 17.56 -6.08
C LEU A 65 15.54 16.45 -6.39
N SER A 66 15.70 15.75 -7.52
CA SER A 66 14.86 14.60 -7.88
C SER A 66 14.85 13.55 -6.78
N SER A 67 16.03 13.18 -6.25
CA SER A 67 16.10 12.17 -5.18
C SER A 67 15.42 12.66 -3.90
N GLU A 68 15.64 13.92 -3.49
CA GLU A 68 14.94 14.50 -2.32
C GLU A 68 13.42 14.50 -2.53
N MET A 69 12.96 14.86 -3.73
CA MET A 69 11.55 14.92 -4.10
C MET A 69 10.92 13.53 -4.11
N PHE A 70 11.62 12.52 -4.62
CA PHE A 70 11.18 11.14 -4.61
C PHE A 70 10.95 10.63 -3.19
N ASP A 71 11.92 10.86 -2.29
CA ASP A 71 11.82 10.43 -0.89
C ASP A 71 10.64 11.12 -0.18
N ARG A 72 10.49 12.44 -0.34
CA ARG A 72 9.36 13.21 0.21
C ARG A 72 8.01 12.76 -0.34
N TYR A 73 7.97 12.40 -1.62
CA TYR A 73 6.74 11.91 -2.23
C TYR A 73 6.33 10.58 -1.60
N LEU A 74 7.26 9.63 -1.47
CA LEU A 74 7.00 8.35 -0.78
C LEU A 74 6.61 8.56 0.68
N GLU A 75 7.29 9.46 1.39
CA GLU A 75 6.97 9.82 2.77
C GLU A 75 5.57 10.43 2.91
N SER A 76 5.15 11.25 1.94
CA SER A 76 3.79 11.82 1.94
C SER A 76 2.69 10.76 1.78
N LEU A 77 3.00 9.64 1.12
CA LEU A 77 2.07 8.54 0.90
C LEU A 77 2.07 7.56 2.07
N ASP A 78 3.24 7.18 2.57
CA ASP A 78 3.39 6.15 3.59
C ASP A 78 4.43 6.53 4.65
N PRO A 79 4.18 7.57 5.47
CA PRO A 79 5.16 8.12 6.40
C PRO A 79 5.58 7.14 7.50
N GLN A 80 4.70 6.18 7.81
CA GLN A 80 4.92 5.18 8.86
C GLN A 80 5.22 3.78 8.27
N LYS A 81 5.42 3.70 6.95
CA LYS A 81 5.80 2.49 6.21
C LYS A 81 4.87 1.30 6.52
N LEU A 82 3.58 1.60 6.50
CA LEU A 82 2.47 0.71 6.84
C LEU A 82 1.77 0.12 5.62
N TYR A 83 2.01 0.63 4.41
CA TYR A 83 1.23 0.24 3.23
C TYR A 83 2.09 -0.43 2.17
N PHE A 84 3.20 0.20 1.79
CA PHE A 84 4.07 -0.36 0.76
C PHE A 84 4.81 -1.61 1.25
N LEU A 85 5.09 -2.51 0.32
CA LEU A 85 6.08 -3.56 0.49
C LEU A 85 7.43 -3.08 -0.07
N GLN A 86 8.51 -3.71 0.39
CA GLN A 86 9.85 -3.44 -0.13
C GLN A 86 9.91 -3.63 -1.66
N GLU A 87 9.20 -4.63 -2.21
CA GLU A 87 9.12 -4.85 -3.66
C GLU A 87 8.53 -3.65 -4.43
N ASP A 88 7.61 -2.90 -3.82
CA ASP A 88 7.02 -1.71 -4.44
C ASP A 88 8.08 -0.60 -4.49
N ILE A 89 8.77 -0.38 -3.38
CA ILE A 89 9.82 0.64 -3.26
C ILE A 89 10.95 0.34 -4.24
N ASP A 90 11.43 -0.90 -4.27
CA ASP A 90 12.49 -1.35 -5.19
C ASP A 90 12.09 -1.14 -6.66
N ALA A 91 10.80 -1.31 -6.99
CA ALA A 91 10.29 -1.03 -8.32
C ALA A 91 10.24 0.48 -8.62
N PHE A 92 10.01 1.33 -7.62
CA PHE A 92 9.94 2.78 -7.78
C PHE A 92 11.33 3.44 -7.86
N GLU A 93 12.38 2.79 -7.35
CA GLU A 93 13.76 3.30 -7.37
C GLU A 93 14.25 3.68 -8.78
N GLN A 94 13.69 3.08 -9.84
CA GLN A 94 13.98 3.46 -11.23
C GLN A 94 13.62 4.92 -11.57
N TYR A 95 12.79 5.57 -10.74
CA TYR A 95 12.35 6.95 -10.92
C TYR A 95 13.10 7.95 -10.05
N ARG A 96 14.00 7.51 -9.16
CA ARG A 96 14.67 8.35 -8.15
C ARG A 96 15.31 9.61 -8.72
N TYR A 97 15.90 9.52 -9.92
CA TYR A 97 16.58 10.63 -10.61
C TYR A 97 15.80 11.15 -11.82
N ARG A 98 14.47 11.02 -11.83
CA ARG A 98 13.60 11.45 -12.94
C ARG A 98 12.43 12.34 -12.52
N PHE A 99 12.25 12.57 -11.22
CA PHE A 99 11.15 13.40 -10.71
C PHE A 99 11.30 14.86 -11.13
N ASP A 100 12.54 15.34 -11.23
CA ASP A 100 12.88 16.66 -11.75
C ASP A 100 12.49 16.81 -13.24
N ASP A 101 12.75 15.79 -14.05
CA ASP A 101 12.32 15.70 -15.44
C ASP A 101 10.80 15.64 -15.59
N PHE A 102 10.11 14.89 -14.72
CA PHE A 102 8.65 14.80 -14.70
C PHE A 102 8.01 16.17 -14.49
N VAL A 103 8.50 16.93 -13.50
CA VAL A 103 7.95 18.26 -13.22
C VAL A 103 8.33 19.29 -14.29
N ARG A 104 9.57 19.24 -14.81
CA ARG A 104 10.01 20.15 -15.88
C ARG A 104 9.28 19.94 -17.19
N SER A 105 9.05 18.68 -17.58
CA SER A 105 8.35 18.33 -18.81
C SER A 105 6.83 18.37 -18.65
N GLY A 106 6.33 18.26 -17.41
CA GLY A 106 4.91 18.10 -17.09
C GLY A 106 4.35 16.72 -17.47
N GLN A 107 5.21 15.73 -17.66
CA GLN A 107 4.85 14.32 -17.80
C GLN A 107 4.94 13.70 -16.40
N VAL A 108 3.80 13.59 -15.72
CA VAL A 108 3.70 13.20 -14.30
C VAL A 108 3.01 11.84 -14.11
N GLU A 109 2.86 11.08 -15.19
CA GLU A 109 2.16 9.79 -15.24
C GLU A 109 2.79 8.74 -14.29
N GLU A 110 4.11 8.75 -14.14
CA GLU A 110 4.84 7.84 -13.26
C GLU A 110 4.52 8.09 -11.77
N ALA A 111 4.39 9.36 -11.36
CA ALA A 111 3.98 9.70 -9.99
C ALA A 111 2.55 9.19 -9.69
N PHE A 112 1.64 9.35 -10.65
CA PHE A 112 0.28 8.80 -10.55
C PHE A 112 0.29 7.27 -10.49
N SER A 113 1.20 6.61 -11.20
CA SER A 113 1.36 5.16 -11.15
C SER A 113 1.77 4.69 -9.76
N ILE A 114 2.71 5.38 -9.09
CA ILE A 114 3.09 5.12 -7.70
C ILE A 114 1.88 5.31 -6.76
N PHE A 115 1.12 6.41 -6.93
CA PHE A 115 -0.09 6.64 -6.13
C PHE A 115 -1.14 5.54 -6.31
N ASN A 116 -1.32 5.03 -7.53
CA ASN A 116 -2.26 3.95 -7.79
C ASN A 116 -1.82 2.63 -7.12
N VAL A 117 -0.52 2.35 -7.01
CA VAL A 117 -0.02 1.24 -6.20
C VAL A 117 -0.31 1.48 -4.71
N TYR A 118 -0.11 2.69 -4.22
CA TYR A 118 -0.47 3.05 -2.85
C TYR A 118 -1.96 2.78 -2.56
N GLN A 119 -2.87 3.24 -3.43
CA GLN A 119 -4.31 2.98 -3.29
C GLN A 119 -4.62 1.48 -3.23
N LYS A 120 -3.98 0.69 -4.10
CA LYS A 120 -4.11 -0.77 -4.10
C LYS A 120 -3.66 -1.36 -2.76
N ARG A 121 -2.50 -0.96 -2.23
CA ARG A 121 -1.99 -1.44 -0.93
C ARG A 121 -2.92 -1.04 0.22
N VAL A 122 -3.45 0.18 0.22
CA VAL A 122 -4.46 0.61 1.20
C VAL A 122 -5.71 -0.27 1.13
N ALA A 123 -6.19 -0.59 -0.07
CA ALA A 123 -7.36 -1.46 -0.25
C ALA A 123 -7.12 -2.87 0.32
N GLU A 124 -5.94 -3.45 0.04
CA GLU A 124 -5.52 -4.75 0.59
C GLU A 124 -5.46 -4.71 2.13
N ARG A 125 -4.94 -3.62 2.72
CA ARG A 125 -4.91 -3.43 4.18
C ARG A 125 -6.32 -3.30 4.76
N LEU A 126 -7.22 -2.53 4.13
CA LEU A 126 -8.61 -2.39 4.58
C LEU A 126 -9.36 -3.73 4.56
N THR A 127 -9.19 -4.53 3.51
CA THR A 127 -9.74 -5.90 3.45
C THR A 127 -9.18 -6.77 4.58
N TYR A 128 -7.87 -6.72 4.83
CA TYR A 128 -7.26 -7.42 5.97
C TYR A 128 -7.87 -6.97 7.31
N VAL A 129 -8.01 -5.66 7.53
CA VAL A 129 -8.57 -5.08 8.74
C VAL A 129 -9.99 -5.59 8.99
N TYR A 130 -10.88 -5.50 7.98
CA TYR A 130 -12.27 -5.92 8.15
C TYR A 130 -12.39 -7.40 8.50
N ARG A 131 -11.60 -8.26 7.86
CA ARG A 131 -11.50 -9.68 8.20
C ARG A 131 -10.95 -9.89 9.61
N ARG A 132 -9.88 -9.17 9.99
CA ARG A 132 -9.28 -9.34 11.33
C ARG A 132 -10.23 -8.92 12.44
N LEU A 133 -11.08 -7.93 12.23
CA LEU A 133 -12.05 -7.47 13.23
C LEU A 133 -13.22 -8.45 13.46
N GLU A 134 -13.32 -9.55 12.73
CA GLU A 134 -14.36 -10.58 12.97
C GLU A 134 -14.08 -11.40 14.24
N GLN A 135 -12.84 -11.43 14.72
CA GLN A 135 -12.44 -12.21 15.89
C GLN A 135 -11.74 -11.34 16.94
N PRO A 136 -11.94 -11.59 18.25
CA PRO A 136 -11.24 -10.84 19.29
C PRO A 136 -9.71 -11.02 19.22
N PHE A 137 -8.98 -10.11 19.87
CA PHE A 137 -7.55 -10.25 20.08
C PHE A 137 -7.27 -10.97 21.39
N ASP A 138 -6.24 -11.80 21.40
CA ASP A 138 -5.67 -12.34 22.63
C ASP A 138 -4.74 -11.30 23.26
N PHE A 139 -5.14 -10.76 24.42
CA PHE A 139 -4.39 -9.76 25.18
C PHE A 139 -3.49 -10.35 26.28
N SER A 140 -3.45 -11.68 26.42
CA SER A 140 -2.57 -12.35 27.41
C SER A 140 -1.12 -12.44 26.96
N ARG A 141 -0.87 -12.32 25.64
CA ARG A 141 0.46 -12.39 25.05
C ARG A 141 1.22 -11.08 25.21
N GLU A 142 2.45 -11.20 25.72
CA GLU A 142 3.46 -10.14 25.71
C GLU A 142 3.94 -9.89 24.29
N GLU A 143 3.71 -8.69 23.78
CA GLU A 143 4.06 -8.28 22.43
C GLU A 143 4.40 -6.78 22.43
N TYR A 144 5.31 -6.38 21.53
CA TYR A 144 5.76 -4.99 21.40
C TYR A 144 5.30 -4.40 20.06
N LEU A 145 4.92 -3.13 20.09
CA LEU A 145 4.58 -2.34 18.91
C LEU A 145 5.43 -1.07 18.91
N GLU A 146 6.21 -0.90 17.85
CA GLU A 146 6.92 0.34 17.56
C GLU A 146 5.92 1.36 17.00
N PHE A 147 5.82 2.51 17.66
CA PHE A 147 4.86 3.57 17.30
C PHE A 147 5.37 4.47 16.20
N ASP A 148 6.63 4.88 16.32
CA ASP A 148 7.33 5.71 15.36
C ASP A 148 8.11 4.81 14.41
N ARG A 149 7.67 4.77 13.16
CA ARG A 149 8.23 3.92 12.10
C ARG A 149 8.76 4.73 10.93
N GLU A 150 9.02 6.02 11.13
CA GLU A 150 9.55 6.90 10.07
C GLU A 150 10.87 6.34 9.51
N ASP A 151 11.73 5.82 10.38
CA ASP A 151 13.02 5.23 9.99
C ASP A 151 13.00 3.70 9.82
N ALA A 152 11.86 3.03 10.05
CA ALA A 152 11.78 1.58 9.95
C ALA A 152 11.96 1.10 8.49
N PRO A 153 12.37 -0.15 8.23
CA PRO A 153 12.28 -0.70 6.87
C PRO A 153 10.82 -0.95 6.48
N TRP A 154 10.50 -0.84 5.19
CA TRP A 154 9.24 -1.39 4.66
C TRP A 154 9.19 -2.90 4.85
N ALA A 155 7.98 -3.44 5.00
CA ALA A 155 7.80 -4.87 5.13
C ALA A 155 8.23 -5.57 3.83
N ARG A 156 9.02 -6.64 3.93
CA ARG A 156 9.50 -7.39 2.77
C ARG A 156 8.46 -8.33 2.22
N THR A 157 7.55 -8.78 3.09
CA THR A 157 6.53 -9.77 2.74
C THR A 157 5.17 -9.34 3.23
N ARG A 158 4.12 -9.89 2.59
CA ARG A 158 2.74 -9.70 3.04
C ARG A 158 2.54 -10.19 4.47
N GLN A 159 3.23 -11.25 4.89
CA GLN A 159 3.14 -11.80 6.23
C GLN A 159 3.69 -10.84 7.30
N GLU A 160 4.84 -10.21 7.03
CA GLU A 160 5.39 -9.16 7.89
C GLU A 160 4.44 -7.98 8.01
N LEU A 161 3.87 -7.54 6.88
CA LEU A 161 2.90 -6.45 6.86
C LEU A 161 1.60 -6.81 7.59
N ASP A 162 1.11 -8.05 7.42
CA ASP A 162 -0.07 -8.55 8.14
C ASP A 162 0.18 -8.62 9.66
N ASP A 163 1.36 -9.03 10.12
CA ASP A 163 1.69 -9.02 11.56
C ASP A 163 1.80 -7.59 12.12
N LEU A 164 2.39 -6.67 11.38
CA LEU A 164 2.45 -5.25 11.75
C LEU A 164 1.04 -4.67 11.93
N TRP A 165 0.15 -4.93 10.97
CA TRP A 165 -1.25 -4.49 11.05
C TRP A 165 -2.01 -5.21 12.17
N ARG A 166 -1.77 -6.50 12.41
CA ARG A 166 -2.35 -7.22 13.53
C ARG A 166 -1.99 -6.56 14.87
N LYS A 167 -0.71 -6.26 15.10
CA LYS A 167 -0.24 -5.59 16.34
C LYS A 167 -0.84 -4.20 16.48
N ARG A 168 -0.88 -3.43 15.39
CA ARG A 168 -1.51 -2.09 15.37
C ARG A 168 -3.00 -2.15 15.71
N LEU A 169 -3.75 -3.07 15.12
CA LEU A 169 -5.17 -3.25 15.42
C LEU A 169 -5.38 -3.76 16.85
N LYS A 170 -4.56 -4.70 17.32
CA LYS A 170 -4.58 -5.19 18.71
C LYS A 170 -4.37 -4.03 19.68
N HIS A 171 -3.39 -3.16 19.43
CA HIS A 171 -3.15 -1.99 20.26
C HIS A 171 -4.34 -1.01 20.25
N GLN A 172 -4.93 -0.72 19.09
CA GLN A 172 -6.13 0.12 19.02
C GLN A 172 -7.33 -0.48 19.76
N ALA A 173 -7.53 -1.80 19.65
CA ALA A 173 -8.55 -2.52 20.38
C ALA A 173 -8.29 -2.53 21.89
N LEU A 174 -7.02 -2.69 22.31
CA LEU A 174 -6.62 -2.63 23.71
C LEU A 174 -6.98 -1.28 24.33
N ASN A 175 -6.67 -0.17 23.66
CA ASN A 175 -7.01 1.17 24.16
C ASN A 175 -8.51 1.37 24.34
N LEU A 176 -9.33 0.86 23.41
CA LEU A 176 -10.78 0.91 23.53
C LEU A 176 -11.29 0.03 24.69
N LYS A 177 -10.69 -1.16 24.87
CA LYS A 177 -11.00 -2.06 25.98
C LYS A 177 -10.63 -1.45 27.34
N LEU A 178 -9.47 -0.79 27.45
CA LEU A 178 -9.06 -0.05 28.65
C LEU A 178 -9.98 1.13 28.95
N ALA A 179 -10.62 1.70 27.93
CA ALA A 179 -11.68 2.70 28.07
C ALA A 179 -13.06 2.10 28.42
N GLY A 180 -13.15 0.81 28.74
CA GLY A 180 -14.38 0.15 29.20
C GLY A 180 -15.31 -0.34 28.09
N LYS A 181 -14.85 -0.43 26.83
CA LYS A 181 -15.66 -0.96 25.72
C LYS A 181 -15.57 -2.47 25.63
N GLU A 182 -16.71 -3.10 25.38
CA GLU A 182 -16.79 -4.53 25.05
C GLU A 182 -16.46 -4.78 23.57
N TRP A 183 -16.11 -6.03 23.23
CA TRP A 183 -15.64 -6.39 21.89
C TRP A 183 -16.56 -5.93 20.74
N PRO A 184 -17.91 -6.06 20.83
CA PRO A 184 -18.80 -5.53 19.79
C PRO A 184 -18.64 -4.02 19.55
N ASP A 185 -18.53 -3.23 20.61
CA ASP A 185 -18.37 -1.76 20.53
C ASP A 185 -16.98 -1.37 20.01
N VAL A 186 -15.95 -2.16 20.35
CA VAL A 186 -14.60 -2.03 19.79
C VAL A 186 -14.65 -2.21 18.27
N VAL A 187 -15.29 -3.29 17.81
CA VAL A 187 -15.43 -3.59 16.38
C VAL A 187 -16.21 -2.48 15.67
N GLU A 188 -17.33 -2.02 16.22
CA GLU A 188 -18.10 -0.91 15.63
C GLU A 188 -17.25 0.36 15.48
N THR A 189 -16.52 0.73 16.54
CA THR A 189 -15.66 1.93 16.55
C THR A 189 -14.55 1.83 15.50
N LEU A 190 -13.85 0.69 15.45
CA LEU A 190 -12.76 0.48 14.49
C LEU A 190 -13.28 0.40 13.05
N ARG A 191 -14.39 -0.30 12.80
CA ARG A 191 -15.00 -0.34 11.46
C ARG A 191 -15.39 1.05 10.97
N LYS A 192 -15.98 1.89 11.82
CA LYS A 192 -16.29 3.30 11.47
C LYS A 192 -15.02 4.08 11.10
N ARG A 193 -13.95 3.92 11.88
CA ARG A 193 -12.64 4.56 11.60
C ARG A 193 -12.08 4.15 10.24
N TYR A 194 -12.03 2.84 9.97
CA TYR A 194 -11.47 2.33 8.72
C TYR A 194 -12.38 2.59 7.52
N LYS A 195 -13.70 2.66 7.72
CA LYS A 195 -14.64 3.09 6.68
C LYS A 195 -14.42 4.55 6.29
N ARG A 196 -14.02 5.42 7.23
CA ARG A 196 -13.62 6.79 6.92
C ARG A 196 -12.36 6.82 6.06
N ILE A 197 -11.36 5.99 6.35
CA ILE A 197 -10.14 5.88 5.54
C ILE A 197 -10.50 5.40 4.13
N GLU A 198 -11.29 4.33 4.01
CA GLU A 198 -11.79 3.82 2.73
C GLU A 198 -12.51 4.90 1.94
N ARG A 199 -13.41 5.64 2.59
CA ARG A 199 -14.13 6.75 1.96
C ARG A 199 -13.18 7.84 1.48
N ASN A 200 -12.24 8.27 2.31
CA ASN A 200 -11.30 9.33 1.94
C ASN A 200 -10.50 8.96 0.69
N ILE A 201 -9.96 7.74 0.62
CA ILE A 201 -9.22 7.27 -0.55
C ILE A 201 -10.13 7.16 -1.78
N SER A 202 -11.36 6.64 -1.62
CA SER A 202 -12.31 6.55 -2.73
C SER A 202 -12.76 7.91 -3.30
N GLN A 203 -12.59 8.98 -2.51
CA GLN A 203 -12.96 10.34 -2.89
C GLN A 203 -11.76 11.15 -3.38
N THR A 204 -10.54 10.61 -3.32
CA THR A 204 -9.35 11.27 -3.86
C THR A 204 -9.50 11.50 -5.36
N GLN A 205 -9.19 12.71 -5.80
CA GLN A 205 -9.25 13.13 -7.20
C GLN A 205 -7.85 13.24 -7.79
N SER A 206 -7.78 13.38 -9.11
CA SER A 206 -6.52 13.58 -9.82
C SER A 206 -5.74 14.80 -9.31
N GLU A 207 -6.45 15.89 -9.01
CA GLU A 207 -5.87 17.12 -8.46
C GLU A 207 -5.16 16.90 -7.12
N ASP A 208 -5.69 16.04 -6.23
CA ASP A 208 -5.05 15.76 -4.94
C ASP A 208 -3.68 15.06 -5.13
N VAL A 209 -3.60 14.11 -6.07
CA VAL A 209 -2.36 13.41 -6.41
C VAL A 209 -1.33 14.36 -7.00
N PHE A 210 -1.79 15.25 -7.88
CA PHE A 210 -0.94 16.29 -8.47
C PHE A 210 -0.40 17.24 -7.39
N GLN A 211 -1.23 17.65 -6.43
CA GLN A 211 -0.80 18.50 -5.31
C GLN A 211 0.23 17.80 -4.42
N LEU A 212 0.06 16.51 -4.11
CA LEU A 212 1.07 15.74 -3.37
C LEU A 212 2.42 15.77 -4.09
N LEU A 213 2.42 15.60 -5.41
CA LEU A 213 3.63 15.69 -6.23
C LEU A 213 4.26 17.08 -6.19
N MET A 214 3.46 18.14 -6.37
CA MET A 214 3.97 19.52 -6.34
C MET A 214 4.48 19.93 -4.94
N ASN A 215 3.87 19.40 -3.87
CA ASN A 215 4.33 19.66 -2.51
C ASN A 215 5.68 18.99 -2.23
N ALA A 216 5.95 17.82 -2.81
CA ALA A 216 7.25 17.16 -2.68
C ALA A 216 8.41 17.97 -3.30
N LEU A 217 8.10 18.86 -4.26
CA LEU A 217 9.06 19.75 -4.91
C LEU A 217 9.51 20.93 -4.03
N SER A 218 8.73 21.30 -3.00
CA SER A 218 8.93 22.50 -2.17
C SER A 218 9.91 22.29 -1.02
#